data_AF-A0AAF0PEB9-F1
#
_entry.id   AF-A0AAF0PEB9-F1
#
_cell.length_a   1.000
_cell.length_b   1.000
_cell.length_c   1.000
_cell.angle_alpha   90.00
_cell.angle_beta   90.00
_cell.angle_gamma   90.00
#
_symmetry.space_group_name_H-M   'P 1'
#
loop_
_entity.id
_entity.type
_entity.pdbx_description
1 polymer ?
#
loop_
_entity_poly.entity_id
_entity_poly.type
_entity_poly.pdbx_seq_one_letter_code
_entity_poly.pdbx_strand_id
1 'polypeptide(L)'
;MSVPGIVDASLDGEEIAARVSLGSDDELFITPTRTIVYRADGLLSDESADEYPHDADRLTISEGRRKTKFALEYALEGEREFAVPAKKTDDVLHPVLAGVLNGNGITDPGETVVKTYRFSELTLIVTSDRLVKHIGGAVWDGDYEEYRFEDVTNLTFEDGSVATQIVLTVDGRPQRIKAPNEEANDLRERLQRALFDYHDVESLEEFNLTVGDDEDEAATDEGSMDFGGGVDPLDADPPEPEDRETAGTGDAGGTGSADPLADGAADDAAASGSASTGAAAGSGSAAQSATRGATGDGRVDAGSSEQSRAETGSVFESASDAESAAEATGQTQRPPTETDPELLERIESLEAAVERQSEIIERQEETIEQLIAELRQGR
;
A
#
# COMPACT_ATOMS: atom_id res chain seq x y z
N MET A 1 28.53 18.68 -17.21
CA MET A 1 29.89 18.18 -16.91
C MET A 1 30.14 16.95 -17.79
N SER A 2 31.38 16.51 -18.00
CA SER A 2 31.64 15.26 -18.72
C SER A 2 31.10 14.04 -17.96
N VAL A 3 30.95 12.91 -18.64
CA VAL A 3 30.72 11.60 -17.99
C VAL A 3 32.09 11.11 -17.47
N PRO A 4 32.20 10.54 -16.25
CA PRO A 4 33.44 9.92 -15.78
C PRO A 4 33.87 8.74 -16.65
N GLY A 5 35.18 8.48 -16.77
CA GLY A 5 35.70 7.44 -17.68
C GLY A 5 35.30 6.02 -17.28
N ILE A 6 35.12 5.75 -15.98
CA ILE A 6 34.61 4.47 -15.48
C ILE A 6 33.13 4.28 -15.86
N VAL A 7 32.32 5.35 -15.82
CA VAL A 7 30.91 5.31 -16.22
C VAL A 7 30.78 5.11 -17.73
N ASP A 8 31.60 5.78 -18.54
CA ASP A 8 31.64 5.62 -20.01
C ASP A 8 31.91 4.16 -20.42
N ALA A 9 32.77 3.46 -19.69
CA ALA A 9 33.00 2.02 -19.87
C ALA A 9 31.78 1.17 -19.46
N SER A 10 31.09 1.52 -18.37
CA SER A 10 29.87 0.86 -17.91
C SER A 10 28.66 1.11 -18.80
N LEU A 11 28.58 2.22 -19.56
CA LEU A 11 27.44 2.49 -20.46
C LEU A 11 27.29 1.45 -21.58
N ASP A 12 28.37 0.76 -21.98
CA ASP A 12 28.41 -0.19 -23.13
C ASP A 12 27.77 0.37 -24.43
N GLY A 13 27.83 1.70 -24.62
CA GLY A 13 27.22 2.40 -25.75
C GLY A 13 25.75 2.79 -25.60
N GLU A 14 25.12 2.57 -24.45
CA GLU A 14 23.78 3.09 -24.14
C GLU A 14 23.77 4.62 -23.97
N GLU A 15 22.66 5.25 -24.39
CA GLU A 15 22.43 6.68 -24.14
C GLU A 15 21.95 6.92 -22.70
N ILE A 16 22.42 8.00 -22.07
CA ILE A 16 21.98 8.40 -20.73
C ILE A 16 20.60 9.08 -20.85
N ALA A 17 19.56 8.41 -20.35
CA ALA A 17 18.20 8.95 -20.28
C ALA A 17 18.06 10.03 -19.19
N ALA A 18 18.72 9.85 -18.05
CA ALA A 18 18.73 10.84 -16.96
C ALA A 18 20.01 10.80 -16.12
N ARG A 19 20.37 11.94 -15.51
CA ARG A 19 21.54 12.10 -14.62
C ARG A 19 21.13 12.89 -13.38
N VAL A 20 21.37 12.31 -12.20
CA VAL A 20 21.00 12.89 -10.91
C VAL A 20 22.25 13.12 -10.08
N SER A 21 22.51 14.38 -9.68
CA SER A 21 23.60 14.66 -8.74
C SER A 21 23.17 14.29 -7.31
N LEU A 22 23.96 13.40 -6.69
CA LEU A 22 23.82 13.01 -5.29
C LEU A 22 24.59 13.99 -4.38
N GLY A 23 25.65 14.62 -4.91
CA GLY A 23 26.45 15.67 -4.26
C GLY A 23 27.76 15.14 -3.69
N SER A 24 28.74 16.02 -3.45
CA SER A 24 30.15 15.65 -3.23
C SER A 24 30.72 14.87 -4.43
N ASP A 25 30.41 15.34 -5.64
CA ASP A 25 30.77 14.75 -6.93
C ASP A 25 30.21 13.34 -7.23
N ASP A 26 29.49 12.71 -6.29
CA ASP A 26 28.67 11.52 -6.53
C ASP A 26 27.48 11.83 -7.46
N GLU A 27 27.20 10.91 -8.37
CA GLU A 27 26.15 11.02 -9.38
C GLU A 27 25.49 9.67 -9.66
N LEU A 28 24.30 9.69 -10.24
CA LEU A 28 23.56 8.52 -10.65
C LEU A 28 23.11 8.71 -12.10
N PHE A 29 23.38 7.71 -12.94
CA PHE A 29 23.10 7.71 -14.37
C PHE A 29 22.06 6.64 -14.66
N ILE A 30 21.01 6.99 -15.39
CA ILE A 30 19.95 6.08 -15.79
C ILE A 30 20.07 5.88 -17.30
N THR A 31 20.25 4.63 -17.73
CA THR A 31 20.21 4.20 -19.14
C THR A 31 18.87 3.47 -19.39
N PRO A 32 18.57 3.02 -20.61
CA PRO A 32 17.39 2.17 -20.85
C PRO A 32 17.39 0.90 -19.99
N THR A 33 18.53 0.19 -19.88
CA THR A 33 18.58 -1.14 -19.25
C THR A 33 19.01 -1.17 -17.79
N ARG A 34 19.65 -0.11 -17.27
CA ARG A 34 20.26 -0.11 -15.93
C ARG A 34 20.45 1.29 -15.34
N THR A 35 20.57 1.31 -14.03
CA THR A 35 21.03 2.46 -13.23
C THR A 35 22.49 2.23 -12.83
N ILE A 36 23.34 3.23 -13.05
CA ILE A 36 24.75 3.24 -12.67
C ILE A 36 24.94 4.26 -11.55
N VAL A 37 25.36 3.81 -10.37
CA VAL A 37 25.66 4.66 -9.21
C VAL A 37 27.15 4.96 -9.22
N TYR A 38 27.52 6.20 -9.52
CA TYR A 38 28.90 6.67 -9.53
C TYR A 38 29.28 7.28 -8.17
N ARG A 39 30.43 6.84 -7.64
CA ARG A 39 31.08 7.42 -6.46
C ARG A 39 32.40 8.04 -6.87
N ALA A 40 32.58 9.32 -6.53
CA ALA A 40 33.83 10.00 -6.78
C ALA A 40 34.93 9.51 -5.82
N ASP A 41 36.19 9.58 -6.27
CA ASP A 41 37.36 9.27 -5.43
C ASP A 41 37.36 10.14 -4.15
N GLY A 42 37.55 9.48 -3.00
CA GLY A 42 37.45 10.09 -1.69
C GLY A 42 38.58 9.64 -0.76
N LEU A 43 38.77 10.38 0.34
CA LEU A 43 39.87 10.16 1.29
C LEU A 43 39.97 8.73 1.89
N LEU A 44 38.92 7.92 1.75
CA LEU A 44 38.76 6.58 2.33
C LEU A 44 38.12 5.57 1.34
N SER A 45 37.92 5.94 0.08
CA SER A 45 37.17 5.11 -0.89
C SER A 45 37.58 5.49 -2.30
N ASP A 46 38.00 4.50 -3.09
CA ASP A 46 38.37 4.68 -4.49
C ASP A 46 37.13 5.00 -5.36
N GLU A 47 37.35 5.56 -6.56
CA GLU A 47 36.32 5.80 -7.58
C GLU A 47 35.56 4.50 -7.94
N SER A 48 34.22 4.51 -7.91
CA SER A 48 33.39 3.35 -8.27
C SER A 48 32.24 3.70 -9.21
N ALA A 49 31.81 2.71 -9.99
CA ALA A 49 30.56 2.73 -10.75
C ALA A 49 29.86 1.38 -10.55
N ASP A 50 28.78 1.39 -9.78
CA ASP A 50 28.03 0.19 -9.40
C ASP A 50 26.75 0.07 -10.24
N GLU A 51 26.52 -1.09 -10.86
CA GLU A 51 25.45 -1.29 -11.85
C GLU A 51 24.25 -2.07 -11.27
N TYR A 52 23.05 -1.54 -11.53
CA TYR A 52 21.76 -2.04 -11.07
C TYR A 52 20.83 -2.18 -12.27
N PRO A 53 20.69 -3.39 -12.85
CA PRO A 53 19.76 -3.66 -13.95
C PRO A 53 18.31 -3.27 -13.64
N HIS A 54 17.54 -2.96 -14.68
CA HIS A 54 16.14 -2.56 -14.57
C HIS A 54 15.14 -3.74 -14.64
N ASP A 55 15.61 -4.96 -14.87
CA ASP A 55 14.84 -6.22 -14.78
C ASP A 55 14.75 -6.75 -13.33
N ALA A 56 14.81 -5.87 -12.34
CA ALA A 56 14.45 -6.20 -10.97
C ALA A 56 12.96 -6.58 -10.89
N ASP A 57 12.62 -7.59 -10.10
CA ASP A 57 11.25 -8.05 -9.84
C ASP A 57 10.56 -7.22 -8.75
N ARG A 58 11.35 -6.52 -7.91
CA ARG A 58 10.84 -5.74 -6.78
C ARG A 58 11.80 -4.61 -6.37
N LEU A 59 11.24 -3.42 -6.14
CA LEU A 59 11.93 -2.22 -5.68
C LEU A 59 11.41 -1.81 -4.29
N THR A 60 12.27 -1.86 -3.27
CA THR A 60 11.96 -1.39 -1.91
C THR A 60 12.79 -0.17 -1.55
N ILE A 61 12.18 0.77 -0.82
CA ILE A 61 12.87 1.92 -0.24
C ILE A 61 12.84 1.85 1.28
N SER A 62 13.99 2.12 1.92
CA SER A 62 14.11 2.30 3.37
C SER A 62 14.65 3.68 3.68
N GLU A 63 13.77 4.58 4.13
CA GLU A 63 14.11 5.98 4.43
C GLU A 63 14.74 6.11 5.81
N GLY A 64 15.92 6.75 5.86
CA GLY A 64 16.63 7.07 7.09
C GLY A 64 16.89 8.57 7.20
N ARG A 65 17.13 9.07 8.43
CA ARG A 65 17.32 10.51 8.73
C ARG A 65 18.38 11.26 7.91
N ARG A 66 19.27 10.55 7.21
CA ARG A 66 20.41 11.13 6.46
C ARG A 66 20.56 10.54 5.06
N LYS A 67 20.29 9.24 4.93
CA LYS A 67 20.36 8.49 3.69
C LYS A 67 19.11 7.62 3.55
N THR A 68 18.70 7.43 2.31
CA THR A 68 17.64 6.51 1.90
C THR A 68 18.28 5.36 1.16
N LYS A 69 17.97 4.13 1.55
CA LYS A 69 18.41 2.91 0.85
C LYS A 69 17.38 2.53 -0.20
N PHE A 70 17.87 2.24 -1.40
CA PHE A 70 17.16 1.60 -2.49
C PHE A 70 17.62 0.15 -2.53
N ALA A 71 16.67 -0.79 -2.55
CA ALA A 71 16.91 -2.21 -2.64
C ALA A 71 16.16 -2.76 -3.86
N LEU A 72 16.91 -3.34 -4.80
CA LEU A 72 16.40 -3.99 -5.99
C LEU A 72 16.61 -5.49 -5.84
N GLU A 73 15.51 -6.25 -5.89
CA GLU A 73 15.48 -7.70 -5.75
C GLU A 73 15.27 -8.33 -7.12
N TYR A 74 16.13 -9.30 -7.47
CA TYR A 74 16.15 -10.01 -8.75
C TYR A 74 16.01 -11.51 -8.48
N ALA A 75 15.09 -12.20 -9.16
CA ALA A 75 14.70 -13.57 -8.89
C ALA A 75 15.84 -14.61 -8.94
N LEU A 76 16.92 -14.30 -9.69
CA LEU A 76 18.09 -15.17 -9.85
C LEU A 76 19.34 -14.69 -9.11
N GLU A 77 19.46 -13.39 -8.82
CA GLU A 77 20.68 -12.79 -8.27
C GLU A 77 20.55 -12.35 -6.80
N GLY A 78 19.32 -12.27 -6.27
CA GLY A 78 19.04 -11.81 -4.91
C GLY A 78 18.88 -10.29 -4.83
N GLU A 79 19.23 -9.70 -3.69
CA GLU A 79 19.07 -8.26 -3.42
C GLU A 79 20.37 -7.50 -3.72
N ARG A 80 20.28 -6.41 -4.50
CA ARG A 80 21.35 -5.39 -4.62
C ARG A 80 20.84 -4.08 -4.04
N GLU A 81 21.69 -3.40 -3.26
CA GLU A 81 21.32 -2.14 -2.60
C GLU A 81 22.27 -0.98 -2.92
N PHE A 82 21.74 0.24 -2.90
CA PHE A 82 22.53 1.48 -2.84
C PHE A 82 21.88 2.51 -1.90
N ALA A 83 22.65 3.50 -1.45
CA ALA A 83 22.15 4.53 -0.54
C ALA A 83 22.43 5.94 -1.06
N VAL A 84 21.38 6.75 -1.17
CA VAL A 84 21.44 8.17 -1.59
C VAL A 84 21.19 9.09 -0.40
N PRO A 85 21.60 10.37 -0.42
CA PRO A 85 21.21 11.33 0.61
C PRO A 85 19.68 11.46 0.68
N ALA A 86 19.09 11.55 1.86
CA ALA A 86 17.63 11.53 2.02
C ALA A 86 16.91 12.65 1.24
N LYS A 87 17.57 13.81 1.06
CA LYS A 87 17.08 14.94 0.24
C LYS A 87 17.08 14.68 -1.28
N LYS A 88 17.56 13.51 -1.72
CA LYS A 88 17.65 13.07 -3.11
C LYS A 88 16.81 11.82 -3.37
N THR A 89 15.97 11.41 -2.42
CA THR A 89 15.10 10.23 -2.57
C THR A 89 14.21 10.35 -3.80
N ASP A 90 13.39 11.40 -3.90
CA ASP A 90 12.40 11.51 -4.97
C ASP A 90 13.02 11.88 -6.32
N ASP A 91 14.11 12.68 -6.30
CA ASP A 91 14.96 12.99 -7.48
C ASP A 91 15.53 11.71 -8.13
N VAL A 92 15.81 10.67 -7.33
CA VAL A 92 16.39 9.39 -7.78
C VAL A 92 15.30 8.34 -8.04
N LEU A 93 14.28 8.26 -7.19
CA LEU A 93 13.20 7.29 -7.33
C LEU A 93 12.50 7.43 -8.67
N HIS A 94 12.17 8.65 -9.10
CA HIS A 94 11.42 8.87 -10.33
C HIS A 94 12.09 8.24 -11.57
N PRO A 95 13.35 8.56 -11.91
CA PRO A 95 14.00 7.95 -13.07
C PRO A 95 14.39 6.48 -12.87
N VAL A 96 14.71 6.02 -11.64
CA VAL A 96 14.99 4.60 -11.37
C VAL A 96 13.73 3.75 -11.58
N LEU A 97 12.59 4.18 -11.05
CA LEU A 97 11.30 3.48 -11.23
C LEU A 97 10.85 3.51 -12.68
N ALA A 98 11.03 4.63 -13.40
CA ALA A 98 10.78 4.69 -14.85
C ALA A 98 11.65 3.69 -15.62
N GLY A 99 12.92 3.54 -15.22
CA GLY A 99 13.80 2.50 -15.73
C GLY A 99 13.25 1.10 -15.48
N VAL A 100 12.88 0.78 -14.23
CA VAL A 100 12.34 -0.54 -13.82
C VAL A 100 11.03 -0.89 -14.54
N LEU A 101 10.10 0.06 -14.71
CA LEU A 101 8.86 -0.17 -15.47
C LEU A 101 9.14 -0.53 -16.93
N ASN A 102 10.10 0.16 -17.57
CA ASN A 102 10.51 -0.12 -18.95
C ASN A 102 11.25 -1.46 -19.06
N GLY A 103 12.17 -1.75 -18.13
CA GLY A 103 12.90 -3.02 -18.05
C GLY A 103 11.97 -4.23 -17.89
N ASN A 104 10.86 -4.07 -17.17
CA ASN A 104 9.81 -5.08 -17.01
C ASN A 104 8.74 -5.06 -18.11
N GLY A 105 8.85 -4.19 -19.12
CA GLY A 105 7.90 -4.10 -20.25
C GLY A 105 6.51 -3.61 -19.88
N ILE A 106 6.38 -2.83 -18.79
CA ILE A 106 5.11 -2.24 -18.33
C ILE A 106 4.77 -0.98 -19.15
N THR A 107 5.78 -0.13 -19.41
CA THR A 107 5.64 1.04 -20.29
C THR A 107 6.02 0.69 -21.72
N ASP A 108 5.25 1.19 -22.69
CA ASP A 108 5.51 0.99 -24.12
C ASP A 108 6.68 1.88 -24.63
N PRO A 109 7.34 1.52 -25.76
CA PRO A 109 8.49 2.27 -26.25
C PRO A 109 8.16 3.72 -26.64
N GLY A 110 8.65 4.67 -25.83
CA GLY A 110 8.41 6.11 -26.00
C GLY A 110 7.40 6.69 -25.02
N GLU A 111 6.69 5.85 -24.27
CA GLU A 111 5.91 6.25 -23.10
C GLU A 111 6.86 6.83 -22.03
N THR A 112 6.42 7.87 -21.33
CA THR A 112 7.23 8.56 -20.32
C THR A 112 6.52 8.59 -18.97
N VAL A 113 7.26 8.34 -17.89
CA VAL A 113 6.73 8.55 -16.54
C VAL A 113 6.67 10.06 -16.26
N VAL A 114 5.46 10.56 -16.02
CA VAL A 114 5.18 11.97 -15.73
C VAL A 114 5.43 12.28 -14.25
N LYS A 115 4.94 11.39 -13.36
CA LYS A 115 5.11 11.55 -11.91
C LYS A 115 4.81 10.25 -11.14
N THR A 116 5.61 10.01 -10.11
CA THR A 116 5.36 9.00 -9.06
C THR A 116 4.86 9.67 -7.77
N TYR A 117 3.88 9.03 -7.14
CA TYR A 117 3.29 9.36 -5.84
C TYR A 117 3.41 8.15 -4.90
N ARG A 118 3.65 8.36 -3.61
CA ARG A 118 3.76 7.31 -2.59
C ARG A 118 2.92 7.65 -1.36
N PHE A 119 1.90 6.86 -1.08
CA PHE A 119 0.92 7.06 -0.02
C PHE A 119 0.91 5.87 0.95
N SER A 120 1.90 5.82 1.85
CA SER A 120 2.16 4.70 2.76
C SER A 120 2.44 3.38 2.02
N GLU A 121 1.39 2.61 1.70
CA GLU A 121 1.46 1.34 0.97
C GLU A 121 0.95 1.46 -0.49
N LEU A 122 0.37 2.61 -0.88
CA LEU A 122 -0.15 2.83 -2.23
C LEU A 122 0.85 3.66 -3.05
N THR A 123 1.42 3.08 -4.10
CA THR A 123 2.20 3.82 -5.11
C THR A 123 1.32 4.06 -6.34
N LEU A 124 1.25 5.32 -6.79
CA LEU A 124 0.61 5.68 -8.06
C LEU A 124 1.65 6.26 -9.01
N ILE A 125 1.61 5.83 -10.27
CA ILE A 125 2.54 6.24 -11.31
C ILE A 125 1.71 6.73 -12.50
N VAL A 126 1.76 8.04 -12.74
CA VAL A 126 1.15 8.66 -13.93
C VAL A 126 2.19 8.62 -15.04
N THR A 127 1.89 7.98 -16.16
CA THR A 127 2.69 8.06 -17.39
C THR A 127 1.98 8.95 -18.41
N SER A 128 2.52 9.04 -19.63
CA SER A 128 1.85 9.68 -20.76
C SER A 128 0.66 8.88 -21.31
N ASP A 129 0.57 7.57 -21.02
CA ASP A 129 -0.32 6.64 -21.70
C ASP A 129 -1.18 5.79 -20.73
N ARG A 130 -0.82 5.72 -19.45
CA ARG A 130 -1.55 4.94 -18.42
C ARG A 130 -1.37 5.49 -17.00
N LEU A 131 -2.27 5.07 -16.11
CA LEU A 131 -2.10 5.16 -14.67
C LEU A 131 -1.78 3.77 -14.12
N VAL A 132 -0.60 3.59 -13.51
CA VAL A 132 -0.25 2.36 -12.78
C VAL A 132 -0.50 2.57 -11.29
N LYS A 133 -1.11 1.57 -10.66
CA LYS A 133 -1.45 1.52 -9.24
C LYS A 133 -0.84 0.26 -8.64
N HIS A 134 0.00 0.45 -7.63
CA HIS A 134 0.62 -0.64 -6.86
C HIS A 134 0.23 -0.51 -5.38
N ILE A 135 -0.03 -1.63 -4.71
CA ILE A 135 -0.36 -1.65 -3.26
C ILE A 135 0.51 -2.68 -2.55
N GLY A 136 1.46 -2.21 -1.74
CA GLY A 136 2.30 -3.06 -0.90
C GLY A 136 3.33 -2.28 -0.08
N GLY A 137 4.15 -3.00 0.68
CA GLY A 137 5.29 -2.42 1.40
C GLY A 137 6.52 -2.17 0.52
N ALA A 138 6.53 -2.66 -0.72
CA ALA A 138 7.47 -2.25 -1.76
C ALA A 138 7.00 -0.95 -2.42
N VAL A 139 7.90 -0.23 -3.08
CA VAL A 139 7.50 0.89 -3.96
C VAL A 139 6.93 0.37 -5.27
N TRP A 140 7.44 -0.77 -5.73
CA TRP A 140 6.93 -1.50 -6.88
C TRP A 140 7.34 -2.98 -6.77
N ASP A 141 6.47 -3.87 -7.26
CA ASP A 141 6.73 -5.27 -7.58
C ASP A 141 5.68 -5.73 -8.62
N GLY A 142 5.66 -7.02 -8.96
CA GLY A 142 4.76 -7.58 -9.98
C GLY A 142 3.25 -7.52 -9.67
N ASP A 143 2.82 -7.19 -8.45
CA ASP A 143 1.41 -7.13 -8.07
C ASP A 143 0.85 -5.70 -8.23
N TYR A 144 0.60 -5.30 -9.49
CA TYR A 144 0.06 -3.99 -9.85
C TYR A 144 -1.23 -4.07 -10.71
N GLU A 145 -1.98 -2.96 -10.73
CA GLU A 145 -3.09 -2.71 -11.64
C GLU A 145 -2.68 -1.59 -12.62
N GLU A 146 -2.91 -1.78 -13.92
CA GLU A 146 -2.77 -0.73 -14.93
C GLU A 146 -4.11 -0.27 -15.47
N TYR A 147 -4.23 1.04 -15.73
CA TYR A 147 -5.39 1.65 -16.38
C TYR A 147 -4.88 2.48 -17.56
N ARG A 148 -4.95 1.91 -18.77
CA ARG A 148 -4.50 2.58 -20.00
C ARG A 148 -5.48 3.68 -20.37
N PHE A 149 -4.96 4.81 -20.83
CA PHE A 149 -5.80 5.96 -21.17
C PHE A 149 -6.70 5.70 -22.39
N GLU A 150 -6.36 4.75 -23.27
CA GLU A 150 -7.25 4.26 -24.34
C GLU A 150 -8.57 3.66 -23.80
N ASP A 151 -8.54 3.03 -22.62
CA ASP A 151 -9.69 2.34 -22.02
C ASP A 151 -10.47 3.20 -21.00
N VAL A 152 -9.96 4.41 -20.67
CA VAL A 152 -10.60 5.35 -19.73
C VAL A 152 -11.66 6.15 -20.47
N THR A 153 -12.93 6.00 -20.08
CA THR A 153 -14.07 6.72 -20.68
C THR A 153 -14.63 7.84 -19.81
N ASN A 154 -14.31 7.87 -18.51
CA ASN A 154 -14.72 8.95 -17.61
C ASN A 154 -13.66 9.19 -16.53
N LEU A 155 -13.42 10.47 -16.20
CA LEU A 155 -12.62 10.88 -15.05
C LEU A 155 -13.40 11.85 -14.17
N THR A 156 -13.58 11.50 -12.90
CA THR A 156 -14.24 12.32 -11.89
C THR A 156 -13.43 12.33 -10.59
N PHE A 157 -13.55 13.40 -9.80
CA PHE A 157 -12.91 13.51 -8.48
C PHE A 157 -13.95 13.85 -7.40
N GLU A 158 -13.92 13.12 -6.29
CA GLU A 158 -14.77 13.36 -5.12
C GLU A 158 -13.90 13.86 -3.95
N ASP A 159 -14.10 15.10 -3.52
CA ASP A 159 -13.35 15.71 -2.40
C ASP A 159 -13.85 15.17 -1.05
N GLY A 160 -12.99 14.47 -0.31
CA GLY A 160 -13.28 13.95 1.03
C GLY A 160 -12.51 14.69 2.13
N SER A 161 -12.99 14.57 3.38
CA SER A 161 -12.40 15.26 4.55
C SER A 161 -10.93 14.89 4.80
N VAL A 162 -10.54 13.63 4.55
CA VAL A 162 -9.20 13.09 4.80
C VAL A 162 -8.43 12.83 3.50
N ALA A 163 -9.13 12.35 2.48
CA ALA A 163 -8.56 11.95 1.20
C ALA A 163 -9.56 12.26 0.09
N THR A 164 -9.03 12.64 -1.07
CA THR A 164 -9.77 12.80 -2.31
C THR A 164 -9.86 11.45 -3.00
N GLN A 165 -11.03 11.10 -3.53
CA GLN A 165 -11.22 9.90 -4.31
C GLN A 165 -11.18 10.25 -5.80
N ILE A 166 -10.26 9.63 -6.53
CA ILE A 166 -10.21 9.65 -7.98
C ILE A 166 -11.07 8.50 -8.47
N VAL A 167 -11.96 8.79 -9.42
CA VAL A 167 -12.86 7.81 -10.04
C VAL A 167 -12.54 7.79 -11.53
N LEU A 168 -11.93 6.70 -12.00
CA LEU A 168 -11.70 6.44 -13.42
C LEU A 168 -12.67 5.36 -13.87
N THR A 169 -13.51 5.61 -14.88
CA THR A 169 -14.27 4.54 -15.53
C THR A 169 -13.40 3.90 -16.59
N VAL A 170 -13.13 2.60 -16.45
CA VAL A 170 -12.30 1.79 -17.37
C VAL A 170 -13.12 0.58 -17.77
N ASP A 171 -13.26 0.30 -19.07
CA ASP A 171 -14.16 -0.77 -19.60
C ASP A 171 -15.60 -0.69 -19.03
N GLY A 172 -16.14 0.53 -18.88
CA GLY A 172 -17.45 0.76 -18.25
C GLY A 172 -17.49 0.49 -16.73
N ARG A 173 -16.35 0.30 -16.06
CA ARG A 173 -16.26 -0.02 -14.63
C ARG A 173 -15.56 1.09 -13.84
N PRO A 174 -16.20 1.68 -12.81
CA PRO A 174 -15.60 2.74 -12.01
C PRO A 174 -14.55 2.19 -11.02
N GLN A 175 -13.29 2.52 -11.26
CA GLN A 175 -12.15 2.29 -10.39
C GLN A 175 -11.97 3.46 -9.43
N ARG A 176 -11.93 3.17 -8.13
CA ARG A 176 -11.84 4.19 -7.06
C ARG A 176 -10.47 4.14 -6.38
N ILE A 177 -9.73 5.23 -6.46
CA ILE A 177 -8.39 5.38 -5.88
C ILE A 177 -8.41 6.52 -4.86
N LYS A 178 -7.86 6.31 -3.67
CA LYS A 178 -7.80 7.35 -2.63
C LYS A 178 -6.43 7.98 -2.57
N ALA A 179 -6.38 9.30 -2.69
CA ALA A 179 -5.17 10.10 -2.53
C ALA A 179 -5.30 11.04 -1.31
N PRO A 180 -4.29 11.12 -0.41
CA PRO A 180 -4.26 12.11 0.66
C PRO A 180 -4.42 13.53 0.12
N ASN A 181 -5.18 14.38 0.83
CA ASN A 181 -5.55 15.71 0.35
C ASN A 181 -4.35 16.66 0.08
N GLU A 182 -3.20 16.40 0.69
CA GLU A 182 -1.97 17.18 0.48
C GLU A 182 -1.42 17.05 -0.95
N GLU A 183 -1.47 15.84 -1.53
CA GLU A 183 -0.96 15.55 -2.88
C GLU A 183 -2.08 15.36 -3.92
N ALA A 184 -3.33 15.23 -3.48
CA ALA A 184 -4.49 15.02 -4.36
C ALA A 184 -4.66 16.10 -5.44
N ASN A 185 -4.37 17.38 -5.13
CA ASN A 185 -4.45 18.47 -6.09
C ASN A 185 -3.35 18.35 -7.18
N ASP A 186 -2.14 18.00 -6.76
CA ASP A 186 -0.96 17.82 -7.61
C ASP A 186 -1.16 16.65 -8.58
N LEU A 187 -1.73 15.55 -8.08
CA LEU A 187 -2.13 14.36 -8.83
C LEU A 187 -3.32 14.64 -9.76
N ARG A 188 -4.35 15.37 -9.30
CA ARG A 188 -5.49 15.81 -10.12
C ARG A 188 -5.02 16.60 -11.34
N GLU A 189 -4.08 17.53 -11.17
CA GLU A 189 -3.56 18.35 -12.27
C GLU A 189 -2.79 17.50 -13.28
N ARG A 190 -1.88 16.63 -12.83
CA ARG A 190 -1.06 15.81 -13.74
C ARG A 190 -1.82 14.68 -14.41
N LEU A 191 -2.76 14.03 -13.71
CA LEU A 191 -3.58 12.97 -14.31
C LEU A 191 -4.49 13.53 -15.39
N GLN A 192 -5.19 14.65 -15.12
CA GLN A 192 -5.96 15.35 -16.16
C GLN A 192 -5.07 15.74 -17.32
N ARG A 193 -3.94 16.40 -17.06
CA ARG A 193 -3.05 16.84 -18.12
C ARG A 193 -2.55 15.67 -18.98
N ALA A 194 -2.10 14.58 -18.38
CA ALA A 194 -1.60 13.43 -19.14
C ALA A 194 -2.73 12.79 -19.98
N LEU A 195 -3.93 12.67 -19.43
CA LEU A 195 -5.11 12.16 -20.13
C LEU A 195 -5.55 13.09 -21.27
N PHE A 196 -5.46 14.40 -21.08
CA PHE A 196 -5.79 15.42 -22.09
C PHE A 196 -4.74 15.47 -23.20
N ASP A 197 -3.45 15.45 -22.85
CA ASP A 197 -2.32 15.38 -23.78
C ASP A 197 -2.36 14.05 -24.59
N TYR A 198 -2.92 12.96 -24.05
CA TYR A 198 -3.11 11.67 -24.74
C TYR A 198 -4.31 11.68 -25.72
N HIS A 199 -5.45 12.22 -25.32
CA HIS A 199 -6.68 12.25 -26.13
C HIS A 199 -6.80 13.47 -27.07
N ASP A 200 -5.82 14.39 -27.05
CA ASP A 200 -5.81 15.65 -27.82
C ASP A 200 -7.04 16.55 -27.54
N VAL A 201 -7.40 16.68 -26.26
CA VAL A 201 -8.54 17.48 -25.75
C VAL A 201 -8.09 18.59 -24.79
N GLU A 202 -8.84 19.68 -24.68
CA GLU A 202 -8.45 20.84 -23.87
C GLU A 202 -9.10 20.88 -22.46
N SER A 203 -10.07 20.00 -22.18
CA SER A 203 -10.81 20.03 -20.89
C SER A 203 -11.44 18.69 -20.47
N LEU A 204 -11.81 18.58 -19.18
CA LEU A 204 -12.47 17.41 -18.61
C LEU A 204 -13.88 17.18 -19.17
N GLU A 205 -14.59 18.26 -19.48
CA GLU A 205 -15.94 18.20 -20.09
C GLU A 205 -15.86 17.69 -21.53
N GLU A 206 -14.89 18.18 -22.31
CA GLU A 206 -14.61 17.70 -23.66
C GLU A 206 -14.12 16.25 -23.67
N PHE A 207 -13.24 15.86 -22.75
CA PHE A 207 -12.81 14.48 -22.56
C PHE A 207 -14.01 13.54 -22.33
N ASN A 208 -14.83 13.82 -21.31
CA ASN A 208 -15.99 12.99 -20.95
C ASN A 208 -17.07 12.98 -22.06
N LEU A 209 -17.14 14.00 -22.93
CA LEU A 209 -18.06 14.05 -24.07
C LEU A 209 -17.50 13.38 -25.34
N THR A 210 -16.18 13.31 -25.50
CA THR A 210 -15.52 12.75 -26.68
C THR A 210 -15.22 11.26 -26.53
N VAL A 211 -14.93 10.82 -25.31
CA VAL A 211 -14.48 9.45 -24.97
C VAL A 211 -15.50 8.71 -24.09
N GLY A 212 -16.47 9.42 -23.50
CA GLY A 212 -17.57 8.80 -22.76
C GLY A 212 -18.43 7.92 -23.66
N ASP A 213 -18.82 6.75 -23.15
CA ASP A 213 -19.83 5.90 -23.80
C ASP A 213 -21.20 6.61 -23.77
N ASP A 214 -21.90 6.60 -24.90
CA ASP A 214 -23.29 7.11 -25.05
C ASP A 214 -24.31 6.38 -24.13
N GLU A 215 -23.90 5.37 -23.35
CA GLU A 215 -24.78 4.59 -22.48
C GLU A 215 -25.44 5.41 -21.36
N ASP A 216 -24.88 6.58 -20.98
CA ASP A 216 -25.53 7.50 -20.02
C ASP A 216 -26.74 8.24 -20.63
N GLU A 217 -26.88 8.35 -21.97
CA GLU A 217 -28.13 8.86 -22.57
C GLU A 217 -29.32 7.89 -22.38
N ALA A 218 -29.07 6.60 -22.11
CA ALA A 218 -30.12 5.61 -21.85
C ALA A 218 -30.79 5.75 -20.46
N ALA A 219 -30.27 6.62 -19.58
CA ALA A 219 -30.83 6.88 -18.25
C ALA A 219 -31.79 8.10 -18.19
N THR A 220 -32.07 8.74 -19.34
CA THR A 220 -33.11 9.79 -19.46
C THR A 220 -34.25 9.45 -20.40
N ASP A 221 -34.37 8.19 -20.87
CA ASP A 221 -35.66 7.72 -21.38
C ASP A 221 -36.71 7.85 -20.27
N GLU A 222 -37.84 8.47 -20.60
CA GLU A 222 -38.88 8.78 -19.65
C GLU A 222 -39.58 7.48 -19.23
N GLY A 223 -38.99 6.84 -18.21
CA GLY A 223 -39.62 5.89 -17.31
C GLY A 223 -40.75 6.55 -16.51
N SER A 224 -41.69 7.18 -17.21
CA SER A 224 -43.08 7.29 -16.79
C SER A 224 -43.54 5.87 -16.52
N MET A 225 -43.41 5.45 -15.26
CA MET A 225 -44.10 4.29 -14.73
C MET A 225 -45.59 4.59 -14.85
N ASP A 226 -46.16 4.20 -15.98
CA ASP A 226 -47.58 4.04 -16.16
C ASP A 226 -48.03 2.98 -15.14
N PHE A 227 -48.40 3.46 -13.95
CA PHE A 227 -49.19 2.73 -12.98
C PHE A 227 -50.56 2.50 -13.60
N GLY A 228 -50.59 1.56 -14.55
CA GLY A 228 -51.72 1.35 -15.44
C GLY A 228 -52.98 1.05 -14.65
N GLY A 229 -54.01 1.87 -14.88
CA GLY A 229 -55.37 1.67 -14.39
C GLY A 229 -55.46 1.61 -12.87
N GLY A 230 -55.69 2.77 -12.24
CA GLY A 230 -55.85 2.89 -10.78
C GLY A 230 -56.77 1.80 -10.20
N VAL A 231 -56.28 1.12 -9.17
CA VAL A 231 -57.07 0.13 -8.45
C VAL A 231 -58.27 0.84 -7.82
N ASP A 232 -59.47 0.33 -8.09
CA ASP A 232 -60.70 0.85 -7.49
C ASP A 232 -60.65 0.59 -5.98
N PRO A 233 -60.70 1.61 -5.11
CA PRO A 233 -60.66 1.39 -3.67
C PRO A 233 -61.94 0.66 -3.27
N LEU A 234 -61.78 -0.60 -2.84
CA LEU A 234 -62.88 -1.45 -2.37
C LEU A 234 -63.80 -0.67 -1.42
N ASP A 235 -65.08 -0.57 -1.79
CA ASP A 235 -66.18 -0.10 -0.94
C ASP A 235 -66.28 -0.99 0.30
N ALA A 236 -65.48 -0.66 1.32
CA ALA A 236 -65.59 -1.20 2.65
C ALA A 236 -66.73 -0.47 3.37
N ASP A 237 -67.97 -0.80 3.00
CA ASP A 237 -69.17 -0.38 3.72
C ASP A 237 -69.45 -1.40 4.84
N PRO A 238 -69.13 -1.10 6.12
CA PRO A 238 -69.26 -2.07 7.19
C PRO A 238 -70.73 -2.16 7.64
N PRO A 239 -71.38 -3.35 7.59
CA PRO A 239 -72.71 -3.49 8.14
C PRO A 239 -72.66 -3.32 9.67
N GLU A 240 -73.61 -2.54 10.22
CA GLU A 240 -73.74 -2.39 11.67
C GLU A 240 -74.04 -3.73 12.36
N PRO A 241 -73.48 -3.98 13.56
CA PRO A 241 -73.75 -5.22 14.28
C PRO A 241 -75.18 -5.24 14.83
N GLU A 242 -76.07 -6.03 14.23
CA GLU A 242 -77.34 -6.36 14.87
C GLU A 242 -77.13 -7.26 16.09
N ASP A 243 -77.63 -6.80 17.24
CA ASP A 243 -77.79 -7.63 18.43
C ASP A 243 -78.62 -8.88 18.13
N ARG A 244 -78.12 -10.07 18.51
CA ARG A 244 -78.96 -11.17 19.00
C ARG A 244 -78.16 -12.24 19.75
N GLU A 245 -78.52 -12.39 21.02
CA GLU A 245 -78.08 -13.47 21.91
C GLU A 245 -78.64 -14.83 21.44
N THR A 246 -77.90 -15.92 21.67
CA THR A 246 -78.41 -17.10 22.42
C THR A 246 -77.28 -18.08 22.76
N ALA A 247 -77.40 -18.73 23.92
CA ALA A 247 -76.35 -19.56 24.52
C ALA A 247 -76.45 -21.06 24.18
N GLY A 248 -75.35 -21.81 24.35
CA GLY A 248 -75.34 -23.27 24.17
C GLY A 248 -74.00 -23.97 24.46
N THR A 249 -73.73 -24.22 25.75
CA THR A 249 -72.62 -25.03 26.34
C THR A 249 -72.26 -26.36 25.64
N GLY A 250 -70.97 -26.76 25.65
CA GLY A 250 -70.55 -28.14 25.29
C GLY A 250 -69.04 -28.45 25.34
N ASP A 251 -68.57 -28.84 26.53
CA ASP A 251 -67.25 -29.34 27.01
C ASP A 251 -66.32 -30.23 26.11
N ALA A 252 -65.06 -30.37 26.58
CA ALA A 252 -64.13 -31.52 26.50
C ALA A 252 -62.95 -31.57 25.50
N GLY A 253 -61.75 -31.16 25.98
CA GLY A 253 -60.42 -31.81 25.80
C GLY A 253 -59.76 -31.92 24.40
N GLY A 254 -58.44 -31.91 24.23
CA GLY A 254 -57.31 -31.79 25.19
C GLY A 254 -55.99 -32.27 24.56
N THR A 255 -54.84 -31.90 25.14
CA THR A 255 -53.44 -32.25 24.74
C THR A 255 -52.93 -31.66 23.40
N GLY A 256 -51.74 -31.06 23.27
CA GLY A 256 -50.78 -30.55 24.27
C GLY A 256 -49.37 -31.16 24.17
N SER A 257 -48.38 -30.34 23.77
CA SER A 257 -46.92 -30.46 24.05
C SER A 257 -46.17 -31.71 23.54
N ALA A 258 -44.85 -31.72 23.33
CA ALA A 258 -43.84 -30.67 23.11
C ALA A 258 -42.55 -31.34 22.56
N ASP A 259 -41.59 -30.54 22.10
CA ASP A 259 -40.18 -30.93 21.88
C ASP A 259 -39.57 -31.56 23.15
N PRO A 260 -38.74 -32.60 23.05
CA PRO A 260 -37.33 -32.36 23.37
C PRO A 260 -36.28 -33.16 22.57
N LEU A 261 -35.18 -32.49 22.24
CA LEU A 261 -33.85 -33.06 22.02
C LEU A 261 -33.33 -33.84 23.24
N ALA A 262 -32.73 -35.03 23.04
CA ALA A 262 -31.48 -35.48 23.71
C ALA A 262 -31.09 -36.93 23.33
N ASP A 263 -29.94 -37.07 22.65
CA ASP A 263 -28.78 -37.92 22.97
C ASP A 263 -28.90 -39.41 23.40
N GLY A 264 -27.92 -40.24 23.03
CA GLY A 264 -27.70 -41.56 23.67
C GLY A 264 -27.41 -42.80 22.80
N ALA A 265 -26.23 -42.85 22.18
CA ALA A 265 -25.31 -44.00 22.07
C ALA A 265 -25.73 -45.44 21.60
N ALA A 266 -24.83 -45.99 20.77
CA ALA A 266 -24.31 -47.38 20.77
C ALA A 266 -25.04 -48.56 20.06
N ASP A 267 -24.51 -48.86 18.87
CA ASP A 267 -23.88 -50.14 18.45
C ASP A 267 -24.62 -51.36 17.85
N ASP A 268 -23.85 -52.01 16.97
CA ASP A 268 -23.90 -53.36 16.38
C ASP A 268 -25.21 -53.92 15.75
N ALA A 269 -25.22 -54.12 14.42
CA ALA A 269 -24.94 -55.46 13.84
C ALA A 269 -25.21 -55.59 12.33
N ALA A 270 -24.23 -56.19 11.62
CA ALA A 270 -24.34 -57.05 10.42
C ALA A 270 -24.86 -56.47 9.07
N ALA A 271 -24.48 -57.00 7.90
CA ALA A 271 -23.31 -57.80 7.48
C ALA A 271 -23.27 -57.98 5.95
N SER A 272 -22.05 -58.13 5.39
CA SER A 272 -21.64 -58.68 4.07
C SER A 272 -20.60 -57.73 3.44
N GLY A 273 -19.35 -58.10 3.15
CA GLY A 273 -18.78 -59.41 2.75
C GLY A 273 -18.71 -59.44 1.21
N SER A 274 -17.60 -59.71 0.53
CA SER A 274 -16.25 -60.22 0.89
C SER A 274 -15.20 -59.60 -0.07
N ALA A 275 -13.91 -59.42 0.26
CA ALA A 275 -12.84 -60.43 0.28
C ALA A 275 -12.77 -61.29 -1.01
N SER A 276 -11.60 -61.63 -1.59
CA SER A 276 -10.26 -61.75 -1.00
C SER A 276 -9.10 -61.90 -2.03
N THR A 277 -7.94 -61.29 -1.72
CA THR A 277 -6.55 -61.83 -1.78
C THR A 277 -5.93 -62.46 -3.04
N GLY A 278 -4.65 -62.13 -3.29
CA GLY A 278 -3.67 -62.97 -4.00
C GLY A 278 -2.27 -62.33 -4.05
N ALA A 279 -1.24 -62.95 -3.46
CA ALA A 279 0.09 -62.35 -3.26
C ALA A 279 1.20 -62.99 -4.13
N ALA A 280 2.35 -62.31 -4.31
CA ALA A 280 3.67 -62.74 -3.77
C ALA A 280 4.93 -62.21 -4.52
N ALA A 281 5.97 -61.92 -3.71
CA ALA A 281 7.43 -62.13 -3.92
C ALA A 281 8.28 -61.25 -4.88
N GLY A 282 9.45 -60.80 -4.36
CA GLY A 282 10.62 -60.39 -5.16
C GLY A 282 11.65 -59.47 -4.44
N SER A 283 12.75 -60.02 -3.91
CA SER A 283 13.93 -59.28 -3.37
C SER A 283 14.63 -58.39 -4.42
N GLY A 284 15.51 -57.43 -4.13
CA GLY A 284 16.18 -56.92 -2.92
C GLY A 284 17.01 -55.67 -3.31
N SER A 285 18.02 -55.17 -2.60
CA SER A 285 18.65 -55.54 -1.31
C SER A 285 19.43 -54.30 -0.75
N ALA A 286 20.13 -54.42 0.39
CA ALA A 286 20.90 -53.33 1.03
C ALA A 286 22.42 -53.57 1.03
N ALA A 287 23.21 -52.52 1.27
CA ALA A 287 24.58 -52.62 1.77
C ALA A 287 24.88 -51.47 2.76
N GLN A 288 25.30 -51.84 3.98
CA GLN A 288 25.72 -50.92 5.05
C GLN A 288 27.25 -50.91 5.14
N SER A 289 27.83 -49.83 5.68
CA SER A 289 29.06 -49.95 6.48
C SER A 289 29.26 -48.73 7.38
N ALA A 290 29.55 -48.98 8.65
CA ALA A 290 30.01 -48.01 9.63
C ALA A 290 31.17 -48.63 10.41
N THR A 291 32.17 -47.84 10.83
CA THR A 291 32.83 -47.94 12.16
C THR A 291 33.95 -46.90 12.41
N ARG A 292 33.73 -46.04 13.43
CA ARG A 292 34.62 -45.70 14.57
C ARG A 292 36.16 -45.57 14.40
N GLY A 293 36.69 -44.40 14.83
CA GLY A 293 37.39 -44.35 16.14
C GLY A 293 38.79 -43.70 16.27
N ALA A 294 38.85 -42.49 16.86
CA ALA A 294 39.88 -41.90 17.77
C ALA A 294 41.36 -41.73 17.26
N THR A 295 42.16 -40.71 17.61
CA THR A 295 42.45 -40.09 18.94
C THR A 295 43.21 -38.74 18.83
N GLY A 296 43.02 -37.82 19.81
CA GLY A 296 43.97 -36.77 20.28
C GLY A 296 44.32 -35.58 19.36
N ASP A 297 44.79 -34.43 19.85
CA ASP A 297 44.79 -33.77 21.18
C ASP A 297 45.18 -32.27 21.00
N GLY A 298 44.85 -31.38 21.95
CA GLY A 298 45.38 -29.99 22.01
C GLY A 298 44.53 -28.90 21.32
N ARG A 299 43.91 -27.86 21.91
CA ARG A 299 43.68 -27.30 23.28
C ARG A 299 44.03 -25.78 23.28
N VAL A 300 43.36 -25.00 24.15
CA VAL A 300 43.44 -23.54 24.44
C VAL A 300 42.68 -22.61 23.46
N ASP A 301 41.95 -21.57 23.89
CA ASP A 301 41.65 -21.08 25.26
C ASP A 301 40.23 -20.45 25.39
N ALA A 302 39.84 -20.05 26.61
CA ALA A 302 38.54 -19.49 27.02
C ALA A 302 38.30 -18.06 26.49
N GLY A 303 37.06 -17.56 26.37
CA GLY A 303 36.12 -17.19 27.45
C GLY A 303 35.95 -15.66 27.45
N SER A 304 34.86 -15.01 27.88
CA SER A 304 33.59 -15.47 28.45
C SER A 304 32.46 -14.53 28.00
N SER A 305 31.23 -15.02 28.07
CA SER A 305 30.00 -14.22 27.96
C SER A 305 29.70 -13.47 29.26
N GLU A 306 29.43 -12.16 29.20
CA GLU A 306 28.66 -11.44 30.24
C GLU A 306 27.67 -10.47 29.61
N GLN A 307 26.41 -10.55 30.03
CA GLN A 307 25.38 -9.55 29.76
C GLN A 307 25.52 -8.42 30.79
N SER A 308 25.36 -7.15 30.37
CA SER A 308 24.94 -6.09 31.29
C SER A 308 24.30 -4.90 30.56
N ARG A 309 22.97 -4.84 30.70
CA ARG A 309 22.20 -3.69 31.21
C ARG A 309 22.46 -2.29 30.62
N ALA A 310 21.42 -1.73 30.01
CA ALA A 310 21.34 -0.31 29.67
C ALA A 310 21.35 0.61 30.90
N GLU A 311 21.98 1.78 30.76
CA GLU A 311 21.79 2.93 31.65
C GLU A 311 21.21 4.11 30.87
N THR A 312 20.09 4.64 31.36
CA THR A 312 19.49 5.90 30.91
C THR A 312 20.12 7.06 31.70
N GLY A 313 20.99 7.85 31.05
CA GLY A 313 21.61 9.05 31.62
C GLY A 313 21.03 10.32 31.02
N SER A 314 20.32 11.10 31.82
CA SER A 314 19.78 12.42 31.45
C SER A 314 20.80 13.54 31.71
N VAL A 315 20.38 14.77 31.39
CA VAL A 315 20.90 16.08 31.82
C VAL A 315 21.82 16.82 30.82
N PHE A 316 21.21 17.84 30.21
CA PHE A 316 21.74 19.19 29.93
C PHE A 316 23.22 19.45 30.24
N GLU A 317 23.98 19.91 29.24
CA GLU A 317 25.15 20.77 29.50
C GLU A 317 25.15 21.98 28.55
N SER A 318 25.41 23.15 29.14
CA SER A 318 25.27 24.46 28.48
C SER A 318 26.50 24.84 27.67
N ALA A 319 26.30 25.60 26.60
CA ALA A 319 27.38 26.33 25.91
C ALA A 319 27.05 27.82 25.81
N SER A 320 27.63 28.61 26.71
CA SER A 320 28.13 29.96 26.41
C SER A 320 29.64 29.83 26.12
N ASP A 321 30.37 30.71 25.45
CA ASP A 321 30.18 32.10 25.00
C ASP A 321 30.96 32.31 23.68
N ALA A 322 30.58 33.28 22.85
CA ALA A 322 31.51 34.14 22.08
C ALA A 322 30.76 35.19 21.22
N GLU A 323 30.77 36.45 21.66
CA GLU A 323 30.37 37.58 20.81
C GLU A 323 31.51 38.03 19.88
N SER A 324 31.20 38.43 18.63
CA SER A 324 31.69 39.72 18.08
C SER A 324 31.05 40.14 16.75
N ALA A 325 30.36 41.29 16.80
CA ALA A 325 30.43 42.40 15.85
C ALA A 325 30.20 42.17 14.34
N ALA A 326 28.91 42.24 13.97
CA ALA A 326 28.35 43.22 13.02
C ALA A 326 29.04 43.53 11.67
N GLU A 327 28.33 43.24 10.58
CA GLU A 327 28.15 44.19 9.47
C GLU A 327 26.72 44.12 8.91
N ALA A 328 26.17 45.26 8.47
CA ALA A 328 24.73 45.41 8.22
C ALA A 328 24.38 45.42 6.73
N THR A 329 23.42 44.58 6.33
CA THR A 329 22.59 44.81 5.12
C THR A 329 21.13 44.54 5.46
N GLY A 330 20.25 45.44 5.00
CA GLY A 330 18.90 45.56 5.57
C GLY A 330 17.89 44.55 5.04
N GLN A 331 17.02 44.06 5.92
CA GLN A 331 15.75 43.45 5.57
C GLN A 331 14.63 44.04 6.46
N THR A 332 13.51 44.38 5.83
CA THR A 332 12.37 45.04 6.47
C THR A 332 11.75 44.14 7.53
N GLN A 333 11.85 44.53 8.80
CA GLN A 333 11.14 43.87 9.89
C GLN A 333 9.63 44.10 9.72
N ARG A 334 8.92 43.07 9.26
CA ARG A 334 7.47 42.94 9.40
C ARG A 334 7.16 42.77 10.89
N PRO A 335 6.16 43.44 11.47
CA PRO A 335 5.83 43.25 12.88
C PRO A 335 5.44 41.79 13.15
N PRO A 336 5.69 41.26 14.36
CA PRO A 336 5.22 39.94 14.74
C PRO A 336 3.70 39.93 14.66
N THR A 337 3.13 38.97 13.94
CA THR A 337 1.69 38.71 13.96
C THR A 337 1.31 38.34 15.39
N GLU A 338 0.40 39.07 16.02
CA GLU A 338 -0.23 38.62 17.25
C GLU A 338 -0.93 37.29 16.95
N THR A 339 -0.53 36.22 17.64
CA THR A 339 -1.11 34.89 17.44
C THR A 339 -2.59 34.95 17.78
N ASP A 340 -3.44 34.56 16.82
CA ASP A 340 -4.89 34.64 16.98
C ASP A 340 -5.34 33.83 18.21
N PRO A 341 -6.02 34.45 19.20
CA PRO A 341 -6.44 33.76 20.41
C PRO A 341 -7.42 32.62 20.11
N GLU A 342 -8.22 32.69 19.04
CA GLU A 342 -9.12 31.61 18.63
C GLU A 342 -8.32 30.38 18.14
N LEU A 343 -7.16 30.59 17.51
CA LEU A 343 -6.27 29.52 17.09
C LEU A 343 -5.64 28.80 18.30
N LEU A 344 -5.28 29.55 19.35
CA LEU A 344 -4.71 28.98 20.58
C LEU A 344 -5.75 28.14 21.34
N GLU A 345 -6.97 28.64 21.51
CA GLU A 345 -8.07 27.87 22.11
C GLU A 345 -8.39 26.61 21.29
N ARG A 346 -8.31 26.71 19.95
CA ARG A 346 -8.52 25.56 19.07
C ARG A 346 -7.42 24.49 19.20
N ILE A 347 -6.16 24.90 19.38
CA ILE A 347 -5.03 24.00 19.62
C ILE A 347 -5.19 23.29 20.97
N GLU A 348 -5.48 24.03 22.05
CA GLU A 348 -5.70 23.46 23.39
C GLU A 348 -6.89 22.46 23.40
N SER A 349 -7.98 22.78 22.69
CA SER A 349 -9.11 21.87 22.49
C SER A 349 -8.75 20.59 21.70
N LEU A 350 -7.76 20.64 20.80
CA LEU A 350 -7.31 19.48 20.03
C LEU A 350 -6.33 18.63 20.84
N GLU A 351 -5.40 19.26 21.56
CA GLU A 351 -4.48 18.59 22.49
C GLU A 351 -5.24 17.80 23.56
N ALA A 352 -6.23 18.43 24.21
CA ALA A 352 -7.12 17.77 25.17
C ALA A 352 -8.06 16.72 24.54
N ALA A 353 -8.22 16.67 23.21
CA ALA A 353 -8.93 15.58 22.53
C ALA A 353 -8.01 14.39 22.27
N VAL A 354 -6.78 14.66 21.81
CA VAL A 354 -5.74 13.65 21.57
C VAL A 354 -5.36 12.93 22.88
N GLU A 355 -5.16 13.66 23.98
CA GLU A 355 -4.81 13.05 25.27
C GLU A 355 -5.91 12.09 25.78
N ARG A 356 -7.18 12.48 25.67
CA ARG A 356 -8.33 11.59 25.98
C ARG A 356 -8.41 10.38 25.06
N GLN A 357 -8.03 10.52 23.80
CA GLN A 357 -8.03 9.41 22.84
C GLN A 357 -6.90 8.41 23.16
N SER A 358 -5.72 8.90 23.53
CA SER A 358 -4.60 8.07 24.02
C SER A 358 -4.99 7.28 25.27
N GLU A 359 -5.60 7.93 26.26
CA GLU A 359 -6.08 7.26 27.49
C GLU A 359 -7.20 6.22 27.22
N ILE A 360 -7.97 6.36 26.14
CA ILE A 360 -8.93 5.34 25.71
C ILE A 360 -8.22 4.15 25.07
N ILE A 361 -7.20 4.39 24.25
CA ILE A 361 -6.40 3.34 23.60
C ILE A 361 -5.65 2.50 24.65
N GLU A 362 -5.01 3.13 25.64
CA GLU A 362 -4.32 2.42 26.74
C GLU A 362 -5.27 1.49 27.51
N ARG A 363 -6.48 1.95 27.85
CA ARG A 363 -7.50 1.09 28.48
C ARG A 363 -8.00 -0.03 27.57
N GLN A 364 -8.06 0.19 26.26
CA GLN A 364 -8.43 -0.85 25.30
C GLN A 364 -7.33 -1.91 25.20
N GLU A 365 -6.06 -1.51 25.20
CA GLU A 365 -4.90 -2.41 25.24
C GLU A 365 -4.90 -3.27 26.51
N GLU A 366 -5.06 -2.66 27.69
CA GLU A 366 -5.17 -3.40 28.97
C GLU A 366 -6.36 -4.39 28.96
N THR A 367 -7.51 -3.99 28.40
CA THR A 367 -8.68 -4.87 28.27
C THR A 367 -8.40 -6.05 27.33
N ILE A 368 -7.69 -5.81 26.21
CA ILE A 368 -7.31 -6.85 25.25
C ILE A 368 -6.30 -7.81 25.87
N GLU A 369 -5.29 -7.31 26.59
CA GLU A 369 -4.34 -8.16 27.33
C GLU A 369 -5.04 -9.04 28.36
N GLN A 370 -6.00 -8.49 29.11
CA GLN A 370 -6.80 -9.24 30.09
C GLN A 370 -7.61 -10.36 29.41
N LEU A 371 -8.29 -10.07 28.30
CA LEU A 371 -9.04 -11.06 27.53
C LEU A 371 -8.13 -12.16 26.94
N ILE A 372 -6.94 -11.80 26.46
CA ILE A 372 -5.94 -12.75 25.96
C ILE A 372 -5.42 -13.64 27.10
N ALA A 373 -5.17 -13.08 28.28
CA ALA A 373 -4.75 -13.83 29.46
C ALA A 373 -5.82 -14.84 29.90
N GLU A 374 -7.08 -14.42 29.95
CA GLU A 374 -8.21 -15.28 30.33
C GLU A 374 -8.45 -16.41 29.30
N LEU A 375 -8.41 -16.10 28.00
CA LEU A 375 -8.43 -17.10 26.91
C LEU A 375 -7.28 -18.10 26.98
N ARG A 376 -6.10 -17.67 27.43
CA ARG A 376 -4.91 -18.52 27.58
C ARG A 376 -4.96 -19.40 28.83
N GLN A 377 -5.70 -19.00 29.85
CA GLN A 377 -5.83 -19.73 31.12
C GLN A 377 -7.02 -20.71 31.12
N GLY A 378 -7.99 -20.53 30.23
CA GLY A 378 -9.15 -21.41 30.03
C GLY A 378 -8.94 -22.59 29.05
N ARG A 379 -7.70 -22.97 28.72
CA ARG A 379 -7.38 -23.98 27.69
C ARG A 379 -6.40 -25.07 28.17
#